data_AF-A0ABD1E6J2-F1
#
_entry.id   AF-A0ABD1E6J2-F1
#
_cell.length_a   1.000
_cell.length_b   1.000
_cell.length_c   1.000
_cell.angle_alpha   90.00
_cell.angle_beta   90.00
_cell.angle_gamma   90.00
#
_symmetry.space_group_name_H-M   'P 1'
#
loop_
_entity.id
_entity.type
_entity.pdbx_description
1 polymer ?
#
loop_
_entity_poly.entity_id
_entity_poly.type
_entity_poly.pdbx_seq_one_letter_code
_entity_poly.pdbx_strand_id
1 'polypeptide(L)'
;MDAVLLRLLDVDIQEQSKDNTNETSGEIVRLEHFDNDYQTSDVLKKNFETYISGYLVKKCLKVHECETCRNYARSVDELDNDRIFCYFKSYHQNTSIFGGLMMPGNDFVLFISKLDNFFRTAFEEIIIKPNIVKTLLSSTTCDFKHPCDFFPYQYLLKLFFRVSLYYTLKTINENFKSRTNKQKMIIWNNL
;
A
#
# COMPACT_ATOMS: atom_id res chain seq x y z
N MET A 1 -12.94 -17.21 17.74
CA MET A 1 -14.12 -17.28 16.84
C MET A 1 -13.54 -17.14 15.43
N ASP A 2 -12.86 -18.20 14.97
CA ASP A 2 -11.65 -18.09 14.12
C ASP A 2 -11.79 -18.78 12.76
N ALA A 3 -12.74 -18.37 11.92
CA ALA A 3 -12.94 -19.05 10.63
C ALA A 3 -13.07 -18.15 9.39
N VAL A 4 -12.92 -16.84 9.51
CA VAL A 4 -13.19 -15.91 8.38
C VAL A 4 -11.93 -15.52 7.61
N LEU A 5 -10.73 -15.62 8.19
CA LEU A 5 -9.51 -15.11 7.56
C LEU A 5 -8.84 -16.08 6.56
N LEU A 6 -9.17 -17.38 6.59
CA LEU A 6 -8.44 -18.42 5.83
C LEU A 6 -9.09 -18.85 4.50
N ARG A 7 -10.25 -18.31 4.09
CA ARG A 7 -10.95 -18.72 2.85
C ARG A 7 -10.70 -17.83 1.63
N LEU A 8 -9.62 -17.04 1.62
CA LEU A 8 -9.30 -16.15 0.50
C LEU A 8 -8.15 -16.64 -0.39
N LEU A 9 -7.62 -17.84 -0.14
CA LEU A 9 -6.53 -18.42 -0.95
C LEU A 9 -6.92 -19.63 -1.80
N ASP A 10 -8.11 -20.20 -1.63
CA ASP A 10 -8.59 -21.30 -2.46
C ASP A 10 -9.48 -20.75 -3.59
N VAL A 11 -8.84 -20.24 -4.64
CA VAL A 11 -9.51 -20.10 -5.94
C VAL A 11 -9.37 -21.43 -6.67
N ASP A 12 -10.41 -22.25 -6.57
CA ASP A 12 -10.63 -23.42 -7.41
C ASP A 12 -10.58 -23.02 -8.89
N ILE A 13 -9.51 -23.44 -9.57
CA ILE A 13 -9.50 -23.51 -11.04
C ILE A 13 -10.23 -24.80 -11.41
N GLN A 14 -11.51 -24.70 -11.76
CA GLN A 14 -12.20 -25.78 -12.45
C GLN A 14 -11.88 -25.71 -13.94
N GLU A 15 -10.97 -26.57 -14.40
CA GLU A 15 -10.83 -26.91 -15.82
C GLU A 15 -11.94 -27.89 -16.22
N GLN A 16 -12.83 -27.46 -17.12
CA GLN A 16 -13.67 -28.38 -17.88
C GLN A 16 -12.95 -28.78 -19.17
N SER A 17 -12.75 -30.10 -19.30
CA SER A 17 -12.14 -30.78 -20.44
C SER A 17 -13.08 -31.02 -21.62
N LYS A 18 -12.46 -31.20 -22.81
CA LYS A 18 -12.86 -31.90 -24.06
C LYS A 18 -13.41 -31.03 -25.19
N ASP A 19 -13.05 -31.23 -26.47
CA ASP A 19 -11.98 -31.97 -27.16
C ASP A 19 -12.06 -31.56 -28.66
N ASN A 20 -10.92 -31.63 -29.37
CA ASN A 20 -10.73 -32.07 -30.77
C ASN A 20 -9.74 -31.24 -31.61
N THR A 21 -8.52 -31.79 -31.68
CA THR A 21 -7.67 -32.09 -32.86
C THR A 21 -7.52 -31.09 -34.01
N ASN A 22 -6.28 -30.62 -34.24
CA ASN A 22 -5.49 -31.02 -35.41
C ASN A 22 -4.01 -30.61 -35.28
N GLU A 23 -3.14 -31.49 -35.77
CA GLU A 23 -1.68 -31.44 -35.77
C GLU A 23 -1.11 -30.27 -36.59
N THR A 24 -0.05 -29.61 -36.10
CA THR A 24 1.12 -29.29 -36.93
C THR A 24 2.35 -29.05 -36.05
N SER A 25 3.47 -29.67 -36.44
CA SER A 25 4.80 -29.63 -35.85
C SER A 25 5.36 -28.21 -35.67
N GLY A 26 5.69 -27.85 -34.43
CA GLY A 26 6.53 -26.71 -34.08
C GLY A 26 7.35 -27.06 -32.84
N GLU A 27 8.62 -26.67 -32.81
CA GLU A 27 9.52 -26.86 -31.66
C GLU A 27 8.83 -26.42 -30.37
N ILE A 28 8.72 -27.33 -29.40
CA ILE A 28 8.30 -26.99 -28.05
C ILE A 28 9.48 -26.28 -27.39
N VAL A 29 9.53 -24.95 -27.53
CA VAL A 29 10.29 -24.12 -26.60
C VAL A 29 9.58 -24.21 -25.26
N ARG A 30 10.05 -25.11 -24.39
CA ARG A 30 9.62 -25.18 -23.00
C ARG A 30 10.08 -23.90 -22.30
N LEU A 31 9.19 -22.92 -22.22
CA LEU A 31 9.31 -21.83 -21.25
C LEU A 31 8.95 -22.38 -19.87
N GLU A 32 9.82 -23.23 -19.32
CA GLU A 32 9.74 -23.64 -17.93
C GLU A 32 10.52 -22.63 -17.08
N HIS A 33 9.85 -21.54 -16.72
CA HIS A 33 9.95 -20.91 -15.39
C HIS A 33 8.81 -19.90 -15.27
N PHE A 34 7.62 -20.34 -14.91
CA PHE A 34 6.64 -19.42 -14.34
C PHE A 34 7.14 -19.10 -12.93
N ASP A 35 7.96 -18.06 -12.83
CA ASP A 35 8.33 -17.50 -11.54
C ASP A 35 7.02 -17.12 -10.84
N ASN A 36 6.70 -17.79 -9.73
CA ASN A 36 5.55 -17.47 -8.89
C ASN A 36 5.87 -16.30 -7.94
N ASP A 37 6.87 -15.49 -8.30
CA ASP A 37 7.31 -14.30 -7.56
C ASP A 37 6.18 -13.27 -7.43
N TYR A 38 5.27 -13.18 -8.41
CA TYR A 38 4.05 -12.36 -8.34
C TYR A 38 3.07 -12.76 -7.23
N GLN A 39 3.18 -13.98 -6.70
CA GLN A 39 2.40 -14.46 -5.54
C GLN A 39 3.07 -14.16 -4.19
N THR A 40 4.32 -13.66 -4.20
CA THR A 40 4.98 -13.29 -2.95
C THR A 40 4.34 -12.00 -2.42
N SER A 41 3.51 -12.16 -1.39
CA SER A 41 2.83 -11.05 -0.69
C SER A 41 3.80 -9.93 -0.30
N ASP A 42 5.07 -10.27 -0.07
CA ASP A 42 6.13 -9.34 0.33
C ASP A 42 6.51 -8.33 -0.75
N VAL A 43 6.63 -8.72 -2.04
CA VAL A 43 7.01 -7.78 -3.11
C VAL A 43 5.88 -6.77 -3.35
N LEU A 44 4.63 -7.22 -3.37
CA LEU A 44 3.47 -6.35 -3.50
C LEU A 44 3.33 -5.40 -2.30
N LYS A 45 3.55 -5.92 -1.09
CA LYS A 45 3.51 -5.14 0.14
C LYS A 45 4.59 -4.06 0.15
N LYS A 46 5.84 -4.39 -0.19
CA LYS A 46 6.95 -3.43 -0.29
C LYS A 46 6.70 -2.36 -1.35
N ASN A 47 6.19 -2.75 -2.52
CA ASN A 47 5.80 -1.81 -3.57
C ASN A 47 4.71 -0.85 -3.09
N PHE A 48 3.70 -1.35 -2.38
CA PHE A 48 2.65 -0.54 -1.79
C PHE A 48 3.21 0.42 -0.72
N GLU A 49 4.04 -0.07 0.20
CA GLU A 49 4.69 0.73 1.25
C GLU A 49 5.56 1.84 0.67
N THR A 50 6.31 1.56 -0.39
CA THR A 50 7.12 2.55 -1.10
C THR A 50 6.23 3.58 -1.78
N TYR A 51 5.19 3.14 -2.48
CA TYR A 51 4.27 4.04 -3.17
C TYR A 51 3.53 4.98 -2.21
N ILE A 52 2.99 4.45 -1.10
CA ILE A 52 2.29 5.26 -0.11
C ILE A 52 3.26 6.21 0.61
N SER A 53 4.49 5.79 0.87
CA SER A 53 5.55 6.63 1.42
C SER A 53 5.83 7.84 0.53
N GLY A 54 5.96 7.62 -0.78
CA GLY A 54 6.10 8.68 -1.78
C GLY A 54 4.92 9.64 -1.80
N TYR A 55 3.69 9.12 -1.72
CA TYR A 55 2.49 9.95 -1.62
C TYR A 55 2.49 10.82 -0.35
N LEU A 56 2.82 10.24 0.80
CA LEU A 56 2.81 10.92 2.10
C LEU A 56 3.87 12.02 2.16
N VAL A 57 5.11 11.75 1.74
CA VAL A 57 6.17 12.76 1.73
C VAL A 57 5.84 13.89 0.75
N LYS A 58 5.27 13.56 -0.42
CA LYS A 58 4.78 14.57 -1.39
C LYS A 58 3.73 15.49 -0.78
N LYS A 59 2.86 14.98 0.11
CA LYS A 59 1.88 15.80 0.82
C LYS A 59 2.52 16.64 1.93
N CYS A 60 3.52 16.11 2.62
CA CYS A 60 4.30 16.85 3.61
C CYS A 60 5.03 18.05 2.97
N LEU A 61 5.60 17.88 1.77
CA LEU A 61 6.24 18.96 1.02
C LEU A 61 5.29 20.12 0.70
N LYS A 62 3.98 19.87 0.56
CA LYS A 62 2.99 20.94 0.37
C LYS A 62 2.75 21.77 1.62
N VAL A 63 3.09 21.25 2.80
CA VAL A 63 2.93 21.93 4.09
C VAL A 63 4.22 22.65 4.46
N HIS A 64 5.36 21.99 4.28
CA HIS A 64 6.67 22.58 4.51
C HIS A 64 7.64 22.11 3.43
N GLU A 65 8.19 23.06 2.68
CA GLU A 65 9.15 22.81 1.61
C GLU A 65 10.46 23.53 1.92
N CYS A 66 11.53 22.77 2.07
CA CYS A 66 12.90 23.26 2.15
C CYS A 66 13.83 22.31 1.41
N GLU A 67 15.08 22.72 1.20
CA GLU A 67 16.05 21.93 0.45
C GLU A 67 16.28 20.55 1.08
N THR A 68 16.41 20.49 2.41
CA THR A 68 16.55 19.24 3.16
C THR A 68 15.38 18.29 2.91
N CYS A 69 14.14 18.78 2.95
CA CYS A 69 12.96 17.95 2.70
C CYS A 69 12.86 17.50 1.23
N ARG A 70 13.22 18.37 0.27
CA ARG A 70 13.22 18.01 -1.16
C ARG A 70 14.21 16.91 -1.47
N ASN A 71 15.43 17.03 -0.93
CA ASN A 71 16.50 16.07 -1.15
C ASN A 71 16.17 14.74 -0.47
N TYR A 72 15.63 14.78 0.75
CA TYR A 72 15.15 13.58 1.44
C TYR A 72 14.01 12.88 0.68
N ALA A 73 13.06 13.63 0.12
CA ALA A 73 11.93 13.06 -0.64
C ALA A 73 12.34 12.40 -1.97
N ARG A 74 13.58 12.58 -2.42
CA ARG A 74 14.15 12.02 -3.66
C ARG A 74 15.48 11.31 -3.41
N SER A 75 15.70 10.83 -2.19
CA SER A 75 16.99 10.25 -1.81
C SER A 75 17.26 8.87 -2.43
N VAL A 76 16.26 8.27 -3.09
CA VAL A 76 16.41 7.01 -3.84
C VAL A 76 16.37 7.30 -5.34
N ASP A 77 17.47 7.02 -6.00
CA ASP A 77 17.68 7.14 -7.44
C ASP A 77 17.97 5.80 -8.13
N GLU A 78 18.14 4.70 -7.38
CA GLU A 78 18.39 3.37 -7.96
C GLU A 78 17.11 2.55 -8.16
N LEU A 79 17.03 1.91 -9.33
CA LEU A 79 15.99 0.96 -9.69
C LEU A 79 16.37 -0.44 -9.19
N ASP A 80 15.52 -1.05 -8.36
CA ASP A 80 15.62 -2.46 -7.96
C ASP A 80 14.34 -3.22 -8.34
N ASN A 81 14.38 -4.55 -8.22
CA ASN A 81 13.24 -5.43 -8.55
C ASN A 81 11.98 -5.08 -7.73
N ASP A 82 12.15 -4.60 -6.50
CA ASP A 82 11.09 -4.21 -5.58
C ASP A 82 10.48 -2.82 -5.92
N ARG A 83 11.01 -2.10 -6.92
CA ARG A 83 10.57 -0.74 -7.33
C ARG A 83 10.16 -0.62 -8.79
N ILE A 84 10.18 -1.73 -9.54
CA ILE A 84 9.78 -1.79 -10.96
C ILE A 84 8.36 -1.23 -11.17
N PHE A 85 7.42 -1.53 -10.26
CA PHE A 85 6.05 -0.99 -10.35
C PHE A 85 6.01 0.54 -10.27
N CYS A 86 6.81 1.13 -9.38
CA CYS A 86 6.90 2.58 -9.22
C CYS A 86 7.48 3.24 -10.48
N TYR A 87 8.52 2.62 -11.07
CA TYR A 87 9.10 3.05 -12.33
C TYR A 87 8.06 3.09 -13.47
N PHE A 88 7.35 1.98 -13.71
CA PHE A 88 6.35 1.92 -14.79
C PHE A 88 5.20 2.92 -14.61
N LYS A 89 4.78 3.16 -13.38
CA LYS A 89 3.73 4.16 -13.08
C LYS A 89 4.16 5.60 -13.41
N SER A 90 5.46 5.85 -13.49
CA SER A 90 6.04 7.17 -13.72
C SER A 90 6.46 7.45 -15.17
N TYR A 91 6.38 6.44 -16.05
CA TYR A 91 6.96 6.36 -17.40
C TYR A 91 6.57 7.50 -18.37
N HIS A 92 5.65 8.39 -17.99
CA HIS A 92 5.22 9.53 -18.79
C HIS A 92 5.84 10.89 -18.39
N GLN A 93 6.80 10.93 -17.45
CA GLN A 93 7.32 12.20 -16.90
C GLN A 93 8.86 12.26 -16.95
N ASN A 94 9.41 12.96 -17.95
CA ASN A 94 10.85 13.10 -18.26
C ASN A 94 11.66 13.92 -17.23
N THR A 95 11.52 13.66 -15.92
CA THR A 95 12.15 14.48 -14.86
C THR A 95 13.03 13.67 -13.90
N SER A 96 12.82 12.37 -13.76
CA SER A 96 13.67 11.44 -12.98
C SER A 96 13.37 9.98 -13.37
N ILE A 97 14.15 9.02 -12.85
CA ILE A 97 13.90 7.57 -13.01
C ILE A 97 12.49 7.18 -12.54
N PHE A 98 11.95 7.87 -11.53
CA PHE A 98 10.59 7.67 -11.02
C PHE A 98 9.64 8.82 -11.38
N GLY A 99 9.94 9.58 -12.44
CA GLY A 99 9.16 10.72 -12.89
C GLY A 99 8.85 11.72 -11.77
N GLY A 100 7.58 12.07 -11.58
CA GLY A 100 7.09 12.95 -10.50
C GLY A 100 6.66 12.23 -9.22
N LEU A 101 7.00 10.94 -9.06
CA LEU A 101 6.88 10.24 -7.79
C LEU A 101 8.01 10.69 -6.86
N MET A 102 7.68 10.80 -5.58
CA MET A 102 8.70 11.00 -4.54
C MET A 102 9.13 9.64 -4.05
N MET A 103 10.44 9.46 -3.87
CA MET A 103 11.06 8.22 -3.45
C MET A 103 11.94 8.52 -2.24
N PRO A 104 11.34 8.59 -1.04
CA PRO A 104 12.09 8.82 0.19
C PRO A 104 12.94 7.60 0.55
N GLY A 105 13.93 7.81 1.40
CA GLY A 105 14.83 6.77 1.89
C GLY A 105 14.13 5.60 2.58
N ASN A 106 14.83 4.47 2.68
CA ASN A 106 14.31 3.26 3.30
C ASN A 106 13.93 3.47 4.78
N ASP A 107 14.57 4.39 5.49
CA ASP A 107 14.22 4.76 6.86
C ASP A 107 12.80 5.34 6.96
N PHE A 108 12.38 6.16 6.00
CA PHE A 108 11.00 6.64 5.92
C PHE A 108 10.02 5.50 5.61
N VAL A 109 10.37 4.64 4.64
CA VAL A 109 9.52 3.50 4.25
C VAL A 109 9.32 2.54 5.42
N LEU A 110 10.40 2.21 6.14
CA LEU A 110 10.36 1.39 7.35
C LEU A 110 9.51 2.04 8.45
N PHE A 111 9.60 3.36 8.62
CA PHE A 111 8.74 4.09 9.54
C PHE A 111 7.25 3.96 9.16
N ILE A 112 6.91 4.13 7.89
CA ILE A 112 5.52 3.96 7.43
C ILE A 112 5.05 2.50 7.60
N SER A 113 5.91 1.52 7.38
CA SER A 113 5.60 0.09 7.63
C SER A 113 5.32 -0.19 9.11
N LYS A 114 6.14 0.35 10.02
CA LYS A 114 5.90 0.28 11.48
C LYS A 114 4.55 0.90 11.86
N LEU A 115 4.21 2.06 11.27
CA LEU A 115 2.91 2.72 11.49
C LEU A 115 1.73 1.88 10.97
N ASP A 116 1.88 1.22 9.81
CA ASP A 116 0.85 0.34 9.25
C ASP A 116 0.63 -0.88 10.14
N ASN A 117 1.71 -1.50 10.62
CA ASN A 117 1.61 -2.60 11.57
C ASN A 117 0.91 -2.17 12.87
N PHE A 118 1.29 -1.03 13.44
CA PHE A 118 0.62 -0.47 14.62
C PHE A 118 -0.88 -0.24 14.37
N PHE A 119 -1.24 0.36 13.24
CA PHE A 119 -2.64 0.59 12.87
C PHE A 119 -3.43 -0.72 12.79
N ARG A 120 -2.88 -1.74 12.12
CA ARG A 120 -3.54 -3.06 11.98
C ARG A 120 -3.76 -3.75 13.32
N THR A 121 -2.76 -3.75 14.19
CA THR A 121 -2.87 -4.35 15.53
C THR A 121 -3.86 -3.59 16.40
N ALA A 122 -3.91 -2.26 16.31
CA ALA A 122 -4.83 -1.45 17.10
C ALA A 122 -6.26 -1.45 16.56
N PHE A 123 -6.48 -1.76 15.28
CA PHE A 123 -7.71 -1.47 14.55
C PHE A 123 -8.97 -2.03 15.21
N GLU A 124 -8.92 -3.30 15.62
CA GLU A 124 -10.07 -3.99 16.21
C GLU A 124 -10.54 -3.36 17.54
N GLU A 125 -9.59 -2.86 18.34
CA GLU A 125 -9.91 -2.22 19.62
C GLU A 125 -10.32 -0.76 19.47
N ILE A 126 -9.73 -0.04 18.52
CA ILE A 126 -9.99 1.39 18.34
C ILE A 126 -11.27 1.66 17.56
N ILE A 127 -11.71 0.71 16.72
CA ILE A 127 -12.85 0.95 15.83
C ILE A 127 -14.09 1.32 16.65
N ILE A 128 -14.31 0.72 17.81
CA ILE A 128 -15.48 1.04 18.67
C ILE A 128 -15.37 2.38 19.40
N LYS A 129 -14.22 3.06 19.38
CA LYS A 129 -13.96 4.27 20.16
C LYS A 129 -14.33 5.54 19.38
N PRO A 130 -14.87 6.58 20.05
CA PRO A 130 -15.04 7.89 19.41
C PRO A 130 -13.67 8.54 19.12
N ASN A 131 -13.60 9.41 18.11
CA ASN A 131 -12.39 10.15 17.74
C ASN A 131 -11.18 9.24 17.43
N ILE A 132 -11.37 8.20 16.61
CA ILE A 132 -10.37 7.16 16.30
C ILE A 132 -8.99 7.75 15.98
N VAL A 133 -8.92 8.76 15.11
CA VAL A 133 -7.64 9.39 14.71
C VAL A 133 -6.94 10.04 15.91
N LYS A 134 -7.68 10.69 16.81
CA LYS A 134 -7.11 11.29 18.03
C LYS A 134 -6.54 10.21 18.94
N THR A 135 -7.28 9.11 19.12
CA THR A 135 -6.85 7.95 19.92
C THR A 135 -5.59 7.31 19.35
N LEU A 136 -5.53 7.11 18.03
CA LEU A 136 -4.34 6.61 17.35
C LEU A 136 -3.13 7.50 17.58
N LEU A 137 -3.29 8.82 17.42
CA LEU A 137 -2.21 9.78 17.63
C LEU A 137 -1.67 9.75 19.06
N SER A 138 -2.55 9.66 20.07
CA SER A 138 -2.10 9.62 21.47
C SER A 138 -1.39 8.32 21.85
N SER A 139 -1.73 7.22 21.18
CA SER A 139 -1.15 5.89 21.47
C SER A 139 0.07 5.56 20.62
N THR A 140 0.35 6.35 19.58
CA THR A 140 1.50 6.13 18.70
C THR A 140 2.77 6.65 19.36
N THR A 141 3.68 5.75 19.70
CA THR A 141 5.08 6.10 20.00
C THR A 141 5.90 5.91 18.74
N CYS A 142 6.71 6.90 18.37
CA CYS A 142 7.56 6.77 17.21
C CYS A 142 8.93 7.40 17.41
N ASP A 143 9.94 6.65 16.96
CA ASP A 143 11.37 6.93 16.99
C ASP A 143 11.90 7.58 15.70
N PHE A 144 11.03 7.87 14.73
CA PHE A 144 11.44 8.45 13.45
C PHE A 144 11.96 9.87 13.60
N LYS A 145 13.16 10.11 13.06
CA LYS A 145 13.80 11.42 13.01
C LYS A 145 14.04 11.84 11.57
N HIS A 146 13.37 12.89 11.14
CA HIS A 146 13.66 13.52 9.85
C HIS A 146 14.85 14.48 10.01
N PRO A 147 15.74 14.62 9.01
CA PRO A 147 16.87 15.57 9.05
C PRO A 147 16.46 17.06 9.01
N CYS A 148 15.17 17.37 9.01
CA CYS A 148 14.65 18.74 8.99
C CYS A 148 13.80 18.95 10.24
N ASP A 149 14.18 19.93 11.06
CA ASP A 149 13.50 20.25 12.32
C ASP A 149 12.06 20.75 12.10
N PHE A 150 11.77 21.29 10.92
CA PHE A 150 10.45 21.79 10.54
C PHE A 150 9.62 20.79 9.72
N PHE A 151 10.07 19.53 9.64
CA PHE A 151 9.30 18.49 8.96
C PHE A 151 7.91 18.34 9.59
N PRO A 152 6.82 18.30 8.80
CA PRO A 152 5.46 18.42 9.32
C PRO A 152 4.94 17.08 9.87
N TYR A 153 5.58 16.58 10.93
CA TYR A 153 5.37 15.25 11.49
C TYR A 153 3.92 15.01 11.97
N GLN A 154 3.33 15.99 12.66
CA GLN A 154 1.95 15.92 13.11
C GLN A 154 0.95 15.84 11.95
N TYR A 155 1.24 16.52 10.84
CA TYR A 155 0.43 16.43 9.63
C TYR A 155 0.55 15.04 9.00
N LEU A 156 1.77 14.51 8.91
CA LEU A 156 2.05 13.17 8.39
C LEU A 156 1.23 12.10 9.11
N LEU A 157 1.29 12.04 10.44
CA LEU A 157 0.55 11.04 11.23
C LEU A 157 -0.96 11.16 11.03
N LYS A 158 -1.50 12.39 11.07
CA LYS A 158 -2.92 12.65 10.81
C LYS A 158 -3.34 12.19 9.42
N LEU A 159 -2.52 12.45 8.42
CA LEU A 159 -2.78 12.06 7.04
C LEU A 159 -2.75 10.54 6.90
N PHE A 160 -1.72 9.89 7.44
CA PHE A 160 -1.57 8.44 7.41
C PHE A 160 -2.80 7.75 8.00
N PHE A 161 -3.14 8.04 9.26
CA PHE A 161 -4.27 7.37 9.93
C PHE A 161 -5.62 7.61 9.23
N ARG A 162 -5.83 8.79 8.66
CA ARG A 162 -7.05 9.07 7.88
C ARG A 162 -7.10 8.25 6.60
N VAL A 163 -5.99 8.15 5.88
CA VAL A 163 -5.89 7.36 4.64
C VAL A 163 -6.11 5.88 4.95
N SER A 164 -5.42 5.34 5.96
CA SER A 164 -5.57 3.94 6.37
C SER A 164 -7.01 3.65 6.79
N LEU A 165 -7.62 4.49 7.63
CA LEU A 165 -9.01 4.33 8.03
C LEU A 165 -9.97 4.37 6.84
N TYR A 166 -9.79 5.33 5.92
CA TYR A 166 -10.63 5.45 4.73
C TYR A 166 -10.57 4.19 3.87
N TYR A 167 -9.36 3.70 3.54
CA TYR A 167 -9.21 2.53 2.68
C TYR A 167 -9.67 1.25 3.37
N THR A 168 -9.41 1.07 4.67
CA THR A 168 -9.93 -0.08 5.42
C THR A 168 -11.45 -0.09 5.41
N LEU A 169 -12.11 1.04 5.70
CA LEU A 169 -13.57 1.13 5.67
C LEU A 169 -14.13 0.97 4.25
N LYS A 170 -13.44 1.50 3.23
CA LYS A 170 -13.82 1.33 1.83
C LYS A 170 -13.79 -0.15 1.44
N THR A 171 -12.71 -0.87 1.75
CA THR A 171 -12.58 -2.30 1.47
C THR A 171 -13.62 -3.12 2.21
N ILE A 172 -13.85 -2.82 3.50
CA ILE A 172 -14.93 -3.45 4.28
C ILE A 172 -16.27 -3.22 3.56
N ASN A 173 -16.60 -1.97 3.21
CA ASN A 173 -17.84 -1.63 2.52
C ASN A 173 -17.98 -2.31 1.15
N GLU A 174 -16.88 -2.47 0.39
CA GLU A 174 -16.89 -3.20 -0.87
C GLU A 174 -17.19 -4.70 -0.65
N ASN A 175 -16.61 -5.31 0.37
CA ASN A 175 -16.87 -6.71 0.72
C ASN A 175 -18.28 -6.95 1.27
N PHE A 176 -18.90 -5.94 1.90
CA PHE A 176 -20.30 -6.02 2.37
C PHE A 176 -21.33 -5.89 1.24
N LYS A 177 -20.95 -5.39 0.05
CA LYS A 177 -21.85 -5.31 -1.11
C LYS A 177 -22.03 -6.69 -1.73
N SER A 178 -23.15 -7.36 -1.44
CA SER A 178 -23.55 -8.58 -2.14
C SER A 178 -24.51 -8.29 -3.31
N ARG A 179 -24.70 -9.27 -4.21
CA ARG A 179 -25.71 -9.20 -5.30
C ARG A 179 -27.12 -8.91 -4.78
N THR A 180 -27.43 -9.29 -3.54
CA THR A 180 -28.73 -9.11 -2.87
C THR A 180 -28.81 -7.86 -1.97
N ASN A 181 -27.71 -7.13 -1.74
CA ASN A 181 -27.70 -5.99 -0.81
C ASN A 181 -26.75 -4.86 -1.28
N LYS A 182 -27.03 -4.30 -2.46
CA LYS A 182 -26.19 -3.28 -3.11
C LYS A 182 -26.08 -1.93 -2.35
N GLN A 183 -26.95 -1.68 -1.37
CA GLN A 183 -27.11 -0.36 -0.72
C GLN A 183 -26.62 -0.28 0.74
N LYS A 184 -26.11 -1.36 1.35
CA LYS A 184 -25.53 -1.25 2.70
C LYS A 184 -24.16 -0.61 2.64
N MET A 185 -24.07 0.63 3.12
CA MET A 185 -22.81 1.28 3.48
C MET A 185 -22.71 1.38 4.99
N ILE A 186 -21.56 1.02 5.54
CA ILE A 186 -21.20 1.43 6.90
C ILE A 186 -20.82 2.91 6.81
N ILE A 187 -21.74 3.78 7.25
CA ILE A 187 -21.48 5.21 7.43
C ILE A 187 -20.98 5.39 8.86
N TRP A 188 -19.71 5.78 9.00
CA TRP A 188 -19.10 6.04 10.30
C TRP A 188 -19.34 7.49 10.72
N ASN A 189 -20.27 7.73 11.66
CA ASN A 189 -20.70 9.08 12.05
C ASN A 189 -19.76 9.81 13.03
N ASN A 190 -18.62 9.22 13.42
CA ASN A 190 -17.74 9.74 14.50
C ASN A 190 -16.32 10.17 14.04
N LEU A 191 -16.18 10.75 12.84
CA LEU A 191 -14.92 11.29 12.33
C LEU A 191 -14.60 12.70 12.83
#